data_AF-A0A699V9W3-F1
#
_entry.id   AF-A0A699V9W3-F1
#
_cell.length_a   1.000
_cell.length_b   1.000
_cell.length_c   1.000
_cell.angle_alpha   90.00
_cell.angle_beta   90.00
_cell.angle_gamma   90.00
#
_symmetry.space_group_name_H-M   'P 1'
#
loop_
_entity.id
_entity.type
_entity.pdbx_description
1 polymer ?
#
loop_
_entity_poly.entity_id
_entity_poly.type
_entity_poly.pdbx_seq_one_letter_code
_entity_poly.pdbx_strand_id
1 'polypeptide(L)' 'LNCLQRDFPCDRGLPRYSSFGINCGGPQITSSSSSQLVYEQDNEALGPATYYLNPERRWGVSNVGLRDNPAYTASTQRQF' A
#
# COMPACT_ATOMS: atom_id res chain seq x y z
N LEU A 1 -0.65 20.40 13.80
CA LEU A 1 -0.45 19.44 12.70
C LEU A 1 0.08 20.21 11.50
N ASN A 2 1.22 19.81 10.96
CA ASN A 2 1.71 20.33 9.68
C ASN A 2 1.28 19.32 8.61
N CYS A 3 0.26 19.68 7.82
CA CYS A 3 -0.20 18.83 6.74
C CYS A 3 0.71 18.98 5.52
N LEU A 4 0.98 17.86 4.86
CA LEU A 4 1.85 17.81 3.68
C LEU A 4 1.21 18.51 2.47
N GLN A 5 -0.12 18.53 2.40
CA GLN A 5 -0.87 19.21 1.35
C GLN A 5 -1.29 20.60 1.80
N ARG A 6 -0.76 21.62 1.13
CA ARG A 6 -1.11 23.03 1.36
C ARG A 6 -2.58 23.27 1.02
N ASP A 7 -3.27 24.09 1.81
CA ASP A 7 -4.67 24.50 1.64
C ASP A 7 -5.74 23.42 1.84
N PHE A 8 -5.35 22.20 2.23
CA PHE A 8 -6.29 21.19 2.67
C PHE A 8 -6.39 21.21 4.21
N PRO A 9 -7.60 21.33 4.78
CA PRO A 9 -7.76 21.29 6.23
C PRO A 9 -7.23 19.96 6.74
N CYS A 10 -6.32 20.02 7.71
CA CYS A 10 -5.84 18.82 8.37
C CYS A 10 -7.01 18.04 8.95
N ASP A 11 -7.07 16.75 8.65
CA ASP A 11 -8.01 15.85 9.31
C ASP A 11 -7.70 15.88 10.82
N ARG A 12 -8.67 16.37 11.59
CA ARG A 12 -8.55 16.52 13.05
C ARG A 12 -9.11 15.32 13.80
N GLY A 13 -9.74 14.39 13.09
CA GLY A 13 -10.22 13.12 13.63
C GLY A 13 -9.10 12.10 13.77
N LEU A 14 -9.37 11.03 14.53
CA LEU A 14 -8.52 9.84 14.52
C LEU A 14 -8.52 9.26 13.09
N PRO A 15 -7.34 8.91 12.52
CA PRO A 15 -7.30 8.31 11.20
C PRO A 15 -8.07 6.99 11.21
N ARG A 16 -9.05 6.83 10.32
CA ARG A 16 -9.85 5.59 10.23
C ARG A 16 -9.01 4.35 9.96
N TYR A 17 -7.87 4.51 9.29
CA TYR A 17 -6.94 3.44 8.93
C TYR A 17 -5.50 3.79 9.31
N SER A 18 -5.27 4.12 10.59
CA SER A 18 -3.94 4.47 11.12
C SER A 18 -2.96 3.29 11.19
N SER A 19 -3.46 2.06 11.09
CA SER A 19 -2.65 0.82 11.14
C SER A 19 -3.14 -0.16 10.07
N PHE A 20 -2.25 -0.49 9.14
CA PHE A 20 -2.48 -1.49 8.09
C PHE A 20 -1.14 -2.07 7.63
N GLY A 21 -1.19 -3.30 7.11
CA GLY A 21 -0.06 -3.94 6.44
C GLY A 21 -0.52 -4.47 5.08
N ILE A 22 0.38 -4.48 4.10
CA ILE A 22 0.12 -5.00 2.75
C ILE A 22 1.21 -5.99 2.40
N ASN A 23 0.84 -7.18 1.93
CA ASN A 23 1.76 -8.19 1.41
C ASN A 23 1.74 -8.18 -0.13
N CYS A 24 2.64 -7.39 -0.73
CA CYS A 24 2.75 -7.23 -2.17
C CYS A 24 3.16 -8.53 -2.87
N GLY A 25 2.35 -8.97 -3.82
CA GLY A 25 2.54 -10.19 -4.61
C GLY A 25 2.28 -11.50 -3.85
N GLY A 26 1.72 -11.43 -2.63
CA GLY A 26 1.53 -12.60 -1.77
C GLY A 26 0.12 -12.69 -1.17
N PRO A 27 -0.24 -13.86 -0.62
CA PRO A 27 -1.50 -14.02 0.11
C PRO A 27 -1.46 -13.25 1.43
N GLN A 28 -2.62 -13.10 2.07
CA GLN A 28 -2.68 -12.47 3.39
C GLN A 28 -1.82 -13.23 4.40
N ILE A 29 -1.01 -12.51 5.16
CA ILE A 29 -0.19 -13.07 6.25
C ILE A 29 -0.45 -12.31 7.54
N THR A 30 -0.25 -12.98 8.68
CA THR A 30 -0.32 -12.34 9.99
C THR A 30 1.08 -12.35 10.59
N SER A 31 1.53 -11.20 11.09
CA SER A 31 2.80 -11.10 11.81
C SER A 31 2.81 -12.06 13.00
N SER A 32 3.90 -12.80 13.16
CA SER A 32 4.17 -13.59 14.37
C SER A 32 4.59 -12.74 15.56
N SER A 33 4.81 -11.43 15.38
CA SER A 33 5.16 -10.50 16.46
C SER A 33 3.98 -10.23 17.40
N SER A 34 4.27 -9.69 18.59
CA SER A 34 3.27 -9.32 19.60
C SER A 34 2.18 -8.35 19.10
N SER A 35 2.42 -7.68 17.98
CA SER A 35 1.44 -6.76 17.35
C SER A 35 0.32 -7.47 16.60
N GLN A 36 0.47 -8.76 16.24
CA GLN A 36 -0.48 -9.54 15.45
C GLN A 36 -1.02 -8.82 14.20
N LEU A 37 -0.21 -7.94 13.59
CA LEU A 37 -0.63 -7.15 12.44
C LEU A 37 -0.93 -8.06 11.24
N VAL A 38 -2.11 -7.90 10.66
CA VAL A 38 -2.52 -8.55 9.42
C VAL A 38 -1.99 -7.73 8.24
N TYR A 39 -1.25 -8.40 7.36
CA TYR A 39 -0.83 -7.88 6.07
C TYR A 39 -1.78 -8.41 5.01
N GLU A 40 -2.64 -7.54 4.50
CA GLU A 40 -3.62 -7.86 3.47
C GLU A 40 -2.95 -8.21 2.15
N GLN A 41 -3.55 -9.11 1.38
CA GLN A 41 -3.00 -9.53 0.10
C GLN A 41 -3.06 -8.39 -0.94
N ASP A 42 -1.98 -8.24 -1.69
CA ASP A 42 -1.93 -7.41 -2.89
C ASP A 42 -1.46 -8.29 -4.05
N ASN A 43 -2.42 -8.99 -4.67
CA ASN A 43 -2.18 -9.95 -5.74
C ASN A 43 -3.04 -9.66 -6.99
N GLU A 44 -3.62 -8.46 -7.07
CA GLU A 44 -4.43 -8.05 -8.21
C GLU A 44 -3.54 -7.79 -9.43
N ALA A 45 -3.95 -8.38 -10.55
CA ALA A 45 -3.25 -8.21 -11.81
C ALA A 45 -3.60 -6.85 -12.42
N LEU A 46 -2.76 -5.85 -12.14
CA LEU A 46 -2.92 -4.51 -12.71
C LEU A 46 -2.41 -4.44 -14.15
N GLY A 47 -3.27 -3.95 -15.05
CA GLY A 47 -2.86 -3.53 -16.38
C GLY A 47 -2.02 -2.24 -16.36
N PRO A 48 -1.47 -1.81 -17.51
CA PRO A 48 -0.72 -0.56 -17.59
C PRO A 48 -1.59 0.65 -17.21
N ALA A 49 -1.05 1.54 -16.38
CA ALA A 49 -1.72 2.78 -15.96
C ALA A 49 -3.11 2.55 -15.32
N THR A 50 -3.20 1.54 -14.44
CA THR A 50 -4.42 1.20 -13.71
C THR A 50 -4.22 1.31 -12.20
N TYR A 51 -5.33 1.29 -11.47
CA TYR A 51 -5.33 1.29 -10.01
C TYR A 51 -6.28 0.22 -9.47
N TYR A 52 -5.99 -0.25 -8.27
CA TYR A 52 -6.84 -1.13 -7.50
C TYR A 52 -7.09 -0.52 -6.12
N LEU A 53 -8.32 -0.71 -5.63
CA LEU A 53 -8.71 -0.42 -4.26
C LEU A 53 -9.21 -1.73 -3.66
N ASN A 54 -8.82 -2.03 -2.43
CA ASN A 54 -9.38 -3.16 -1.73
C ASN A 54 -10.90 -2.97 -1.47
N PRO A 55 -11.67 -4.05 -1.22
CA PRO A 55 -13.11 -3.96 -1.01
C PRO A 55 -13.52 -2.96 0.09
N GLU A 56 -12.76 -2.90 1.19
CA GLU A 56 -13.01 -1.94 2.28
C GLU A 56 -12.52 -0.51 1.98
N ARG A 57 -11.87 -0.28 0.82
CA ARG A 57 -11.31 1.02 0.38
C ARG A 57 -10.41 1.68 1.42
N ARG A 58 -9.65 0.86 2.15
CA ARG A 58 -8.70 1.29 3.18
C ARG A 58 -7.30 1.52 2.64
N TRP A 59 -6.95 0.85 1.54
CA TRP A 59 -5.68 1.02 0.84
C TRP A 59 -5.88 0.81 -0.66
N GLY A 60 -4.90 1.24 -1.45
CA GLY A 60 -4.90 1.06 -2.89
C GLY A 60 -3.50 1.09 -3.46
N VAL A 61 -3.37 0.49 -4.64
CA VAL A 61 -2.13 0.49 -5.42
C VAL A 61 -2.45 1.06 -6.80
N SER A 62 -1.51 1.82 -7.35
CA SER A 62 -1.58 2.31 -8.72
C SER A 62 -0.24 2.10 -9.39
N ASN A 63 -0.26 1.78 -10.68
CA ASN A 63 0.95 1.72 -11.48
C ASN A 63 0.93 2.81 -12.57
N VAL A 64 2.12 3.18 -13.01
CA VAL A 64 2.30 4.01 -14.20
C VAL A 64 2.32 3.11 -15.43
N GLY A 65 1.98 3.65 -16.60
CA GLY A 65 1.96 2.90 -17.85
C GLY A 65 3.31 2.24 -18.17
N LEU A 66 3.25 1.10 -18.88
CA LEU A 66 4.42 0.42 -19.42
C LEU A 66 5.10 1.35 -20.44
N ARG A 67 6.40 1.63 -20.26
CA ARG A 67 7.26 2.06 -21.36
C ARG A 67 7.79 0.81 -22.05
N ASP A 68 7.97 0.84 -23.36
CA ASP A 68 8.73 -0.20 -24.05
C ASP A 68 10.12 -0.32 -23.40
N ASN A 69 10.48 -1.52 -22.93
CA ASN A 69 11.71 -1.85 -22.20
C ASN A 69 11.87 -1.21 -20.79
N PRO A 70 11.03 -1.56 -19.80
CA PRO A 70 11.12 -1.00 -18.47
C PRO A 70 12.19 -1.73 -17.63
N ALA A 71 13.22 -1.00 -17.18
CA ALA A 71 14.14 -1.48 -16.16
C ALA A 71 13.58 -1.16 -14.77
N TYR A 72 13.10 -2.17 -14.04
CA TYR A 72 12.64 -2.00 -12.66
C TYR A 72 13.78 -2.35 -11.69
N THR A 73 14.30 -1.37 -10.98
CA THR A 73 15.27 -1.56 -9.87
C THR A 73 14.52 -1.52 -8.53
N ALA A 74 14.47 -2.65 -7.83
CA ALA A 74 13.92 -2.75 -6.48
C ALA A 74 15.04 -3.10 -5.49
N SER A 75 15.29 -2.23 -4.52
CA SER A 75 16.27 -2.44 -3.45
C SER A 75 15.50 -2.71 -2.15
N THR A 76 15.58 -3.92 -1.60
CA THR A 76 14.91 -4.25 -0.32
C THR A 76 15.94 -4.72 0.71
N GLN A 77 15.96 -4.11 1.89
CA GLN A 77 16.69 -4.65 3.04
C GLN A 77 15.80 -5.68 3.74
N ARG A 78 15.84 -6.94 3.32
CA ARG A 78 15.18 -8.03 4.05
C ARG A 78 16.04 -8.42 5.25
N GLN A 79 15.52 -8.21 6.46
CA GLN A 79 16.02 -8.85 7.68
C GLN A 79 14.83 -9.61 8.29
N PHE A 80 14.96 -10.92 8.42
CA PHE A 80 14.00 -11.79 9.12
C PHE A 80 14.30 -11.80 10.61
#